data_AF-A0A522V226-F1
#
_entry.id   AF-A0A522V226-F1
#
_cell.length_a   1.000
_cell.length_b   1.000
_cell.length_c   1.000
_cell.angle_alpha   90.00
_cell.angle_beta   90.00
_cell.angle_gamma   90.00
#
_symmetry.space_group_name_H-M   'P 1'
#
loop_
_entity.id
_entity.type
_entity.pdbx_description
1 polymer ?
#
loop_
_entity_poly.entity_id
_entity_poly.type
_entity_poly.pdbx_seq_one_letter_code
_entity_poly.pdbx_strand_id
1 'polypeptide(L)'
;MKNKTIWTATISYAICFIALIVLIEATWGITSGLLVGNSMGTDKTTQAEVSRILKERGIKEPYSSNDDNENWYEKLPPDVKEEIQRVVKRKLQTLNWFGITIFISMLTFSTIGFLCGFLNRDFTFVGILVLLSFLVNNPVVRFPHAKALDLLQKALVVLAQFGACYLFGYFGVILRRKRDSKHLETDKRGCSIK
;
A
#
# COMPACT_ATOMS: atom_id res chain seq x y z
N MET A 1 35.95 -0.68 15.02
CA MET A 1 34.82 0.18 14.59
C MET A 1 34.02 -0.37 13.40
N LYS A 2 34.65 -0.93 12.34
CA LYS A 2 33.95 -1.49 11.16
C LYS A 2 32.82 -2.48 11.47
N ASN A 3 32.99 -3.39 12.43
CA ASN A 3 31.95 -4.38 12.78
C ASN A 3 30.66 -3.73 13.30
N LYS A 4 30.73 -2.66 14.11
CA LYS A 4 29.52 -2.03 14.66
C LYS A 4 28.64 -1.41 13.57
N THR A 5 29.25 -0.78 12.57
CA THR A 5 28.54 -0.15 11.45
C THR A 5 27.86 -1.18 10.55
N ILE A 6 28.51 -2.33 10.31
CA ILE A 6 27.93 -3.43 9.52
C ILE A 6 26.70 -4.00 10.24
N TRP A 7 26.82 -4.30 11.54
CA TRP A 7 25.68 -4.82 12.32
C TRP A 7 24.49 -3.87 12.36
N THR A 8 24.72 -2.56 12.51
CA THR A 8 23.62 -1.57 12.49
C THR A 8 22.93 -1.53 11.13
N ALA A 9 23.67 -1.67 10.02
CA ALA A 9 23.08 -1.70 8.70
C ALA A 9 22.24 -2.97 8.51
N THR A 10 22.79 -4.14 8.85
CA THR A 10 22.09 -5.43 8.74
C THR A 10 20.78 -5.43 9.53
N ILE A 11 20.79 -4.96 10.78
CA ILE A 11 19.58 -4.88 11.61
C ILE A 11 18.55 -3.93 10.98
N SER A 12 18.98 -2.78 10.46
CA SER A 12 18.09 -1.82 9.81
C SER A 12 17.43 -2.43 8.57
N TYR A 13 18.18 -3.15 7.73
CA TYR A 13 17.63 -3.85 6.57
C TYR A 13 16.65 -4.96 6.99
N ALA A 14 16.94 -5.70 8.06
CA ALA A 14 16.01 -6.72 8.59
C ALA A 14 14.69 -6.09 9.06
N ILE A 15 14.75 -4.97 9.79
CA ILE A 15 13.56 -4.22 10.23
C ILE A 15 12.77 -3.73 9.01
N CYS A 16 13.44 -3.14 8.02
CA CYS A 16 12.79 -2.68 6.79
C CYS A 16 12.16 -3.85 6.02
N PHE A 17 12.78 -5.02 6.01
CA PHE A 17 12.22 -6.19 5.36
C PHE A 17 10.95 -6.71 6.04
N ILE A 18 10.94 -6.77 7.38
CA ILE A 18 9.72 -7.13 8.15
C ILE A 18 8.62 -6.10 7.90
N ALA A 19 8.96 -4.80 7.96
CA ALA A 19 8.02 -3.73 7.67
C ALA A 19 7.47 -3.80 6.25
N LEU A 20 8.29 -4.20 5.27
CA LEU A 20 7.87 -4.37 3.88
C LEU A 20 6.79 -5.45 3.73
N ILE A 21 6.95 -6.59 4.40
CA ILE A 21 5.96 -7.67 4.36
C ILE A 21 4.60 -7.16 4.86
N VAL A 22 4.59 -6.50 6.02
CA VAL A 22 3.35 -5.94 6.60
C VAL A 22 2.77 -4.85 5.70
N LEU A 23 3.62 -3.99 5.14
CA LEU A 23 3.19 -2.87 4.32
C LEU A 23 2.54 -3.33 3.00
N ILE A 24 3.05 -4.40 2.37
CA ILE A 24 2.43 -5.01 1.19
C ILE A 24 1.00 -5.45 1.52
N GLU A 25 0.78 -6.18 2.61
CA GLU A 25 -0.58 -6.60 3.00
C GLU A 25 -1.47 -5.40 3.29
N ALA A 26 -0.96 -4.42 4.02
CA ALA A 26 -1.71 -3.23 4.41
C ALA A 26 -2.14 -2.40 3.19
N THR A 27 -1.23 -2.11 2.26
CA THR A 27 -1.54 -1.29 1.09
C THR A 27 -2.51 -1.98 0.15
N TRP A 28 -2.37 -3.30 -0.07
CA TRP A 28 -3.33 -4.06 -0.86
C TRP A 28 -4.69 -4.17 -0.17
N GLY A 29 -4.73 -4.41 1.14
CA GLY A 29 -5.97 -4.50 1.93
C GLY A 29 -6.73 -3.17 1.93
N ILE A 30 -6.05 -2.07 2.25
CA ILE A 30 -6.64 -0.73 2.27
C ILE A 30 -7.15 -0.36 0.88
N THR A 31 -6.35 -0.57 -0.17
CA THR A 31 -6.76 -0.20 -1.54
C THR A 31 -7.94 -1.03 -2.00
N SER A 32 -7.96 -2.34 -1.72
CA SER A 32 -9.11 -3.20 -2.05
C SER A 32 -10.38 -2.76 -1.33
N GLY A 33 -10.28 -2.43 -0.03
CA GLY A 33 -11.40 -1.92 0.75
C GLY A 33 -11.93 -0.58 0.22
N LEU A 34 -11.05 0.35 -0.12
CA LEU A 34 -11.42 1.63 -0.72
C LEU A 34 -12.10 1.45 -2.08
N LEU A 35 -11.62 0.55 -2.93
CA LEU A 35 -12.23 0.28 -4.24
C LEU A 35 -13.63 -0.31 -4.10
N VAL A 36 -13.83 -1.25 -3.18
CA VAL A 36 -15.14 -1.83 -2.87
C VAL A 36 -16.09 -0.75 -2.33
N GLY A 37 -15.63 0.00 -1.33
CA GLY A 37 -16.43 1.06 -0.70
C GLY A 37 -16.82 2.15 -1.69
N ASN A 38 -15.88 2.58 -2.55
CA ASN A 38 -16.18 3.56 -3.60
C ASN A 38 -17.16 2.99 -4.64
N SER A 39 -16.99 1.74 -5.08
CA SER A 39 -17.92 1.10 -6.01
C SER A 39 -19.35 1.02 -5.46
N MET A 40 -19.53 0.84 -4.14
CA MET A 40 -20.85 0.83 -3.50
C MET A 40 -21.37 2.24 -3.17
N GLY A 41 -20.47 3.19 -2.88
CA GLY A 41 -20.80 4.51 -2.34
C GLY A 41 -20.99 5.62 -3.38
N THR A 42 -20.31 5.55 -4.53
CA THR A 42 -20.36 6.63 -5.54
C THR A 42 -20.87 6.20 -6.91
N ASP A 43 -20.80 4.91 -7.27
CA ASP A 43 -21.30 4.46 -8.57
C ASP A 43 -22.82 4.25 -8.54
N LYS A 44 -23.54 5.21 -9.12
CA LYS A 44 -25.00 5.19 -9.26
C LYS A 44 -25.50 3.93 -9.98
N THR A 45 -24.71 3.34 -10.89
CA THR A 45 -25.12 2.13 -11.61
C THR A 45 -25.06 0.90 -10.71
N THR A 46 -23.98 0.77 -9.94
CA THR A 46 -23.83 -0.28 -8.93
C THR A 46 -24.86 -0.12 -7.81
N GLN A 47 -25.12 1.11 -7.36
CA GLN A 47 -26.17 1.40 -6.39
C GLN A 47 -27.55 0.99 -6.90
N ALA A 48 -27.91 1.37 -8.13
CA ALA A 48 -29.20 0.99 -8.71
C ALA A 48 -29.38 -0.53 -8.84
N GLU A 49 -28.31 -1.25 -9.19
CA GLU A 49 -28.35 -2.71 -9.32
C GLU A 49 -28.44 -3.42 -7.96
N VAL A 50 -27.70 -2.94 -6.95
CA VAL A 50 -27.81 -3.40 -5.55
C VAL A 50 -29.19 -3.10 -4.98
N SER A 51 -29.70 -1.89 -5.19
CA SER A 51 -31.07 -1.47 -4.85
C SER A 51 -32.13 -2.39 -5.45
N ARG A 52 -31.98 -2.75 -6.72
CA ARG A 52 -32.90 -3.69 -7.39
C ARG A 52 -32.89 -5.06 -6.72
N ILE A 53 -31.71 -5.63 -6.45
CA ILE A 53 -31.57 -6.93 -5.77
C ILE A 53 -32.24 -6.91 -4.38
N LEU A 54 -32.03 -5.83 -3.62
CA LEU A 54 -32.63 -5.68 -2.29
C LEU A 54 -34.16 -5.58 -2.37
N LYS A 55 -34.69 -4.81 -3.34
CA LYS A 55 -36.13 -4.66 -3.58
C LYS A 55 -36.80 -5.96 -4.03
N GLU A 56 -36.18 -6.71 -4.93
CA GLU A 56 -36.67 -8.03 -5.38
C GLU A 56 -36.78 -9.04 -4.23
N ARG A 57 -35.95 -8.87 -3.19
CA ARG A 57 -35.96 -9.71 -1.99
C ARG A 57 -36.78 -9.12 -0.83
N GLY A 58 -37.49 -8.02 -1.05
CA GLY A 58 -38.34 -7.36 -0.05
C GLY A 58 -37.56 -6.73 1.11
N ILE A 59 -36.25 -6.50 0.95
CA ILE A 59 -35.39 -5.91 1.99
C ILE A 59 -35.50 -4.39 1.89
N LYS A 60 -35.93 -3.73 2.98
CA LYS A 60 -35.96 -2.26 3.05
C LYS A 60 -34.53 -1.72 2.92
N GLU A 61 -34.32 -0.86 1.94
CA GLU A 61 -33.05 -0.16 1.72
C GLU A 61 -32.71 0.72 2.94
N PRO A 62 -31.55 0.54 3.59
CA PRO A 62 -31.04 1.50 4.56
C PRO A 62 -30.16 2.51 3.82
N TYR A 63 -30.68 3.13 2.76
CA TYR A 63 -29.96 4.21 2.06
C TYR A 63 -30.44 5.56 2.61
N SER A 64 -30.11 5.81 3.86
CA SER A 64 -30.08 7.14 4.46
C SER A 64 -28.63 7.39 4.84
N SER A 65 -28.01 8.39 4.21
CA SER A 65 -26.63 8.83 4.47
C SER A 65 -26.39 9.33 5.91
N ASN A 66 -27.41 9.27 6.77
CA ASN A 66 -27.40 9.76 8.15
C ASN A 66 -27.77 8.70 9.20
N ASP A 67 -28.01 7.43 8.80
CA ASP A 67 -28.25 6.37 9.77
C ASP A 67 -26.93 5.68 10.12
N ASP A 68 -26.60 5.68 11.42
CA ASP A 68 -25.46 5.01 12.08
C ASP A 68 -25.49 3.46 11.98
N ASN A 69 -26.08 2.92 10.90
CA ASN A 69 -26.16 1.49 10.66
C ASN A 69 -24.92 1.03 9.88
N GLU A 70 -23.76 1.20 10.52
CA GLU A 70 -22.42 0.95 9.97
C GLU A 70 -22.26 -0.48 9.38
N ASN A 71 -23.12 -1.43 9.80
CA ASN A 71 -23.06 -2.84 9.38
C ASN A 71 -24.36 -3.40 8.76
N TRP A 72 -25.14 -2.60 8.02
CA TRP A 72 -26.35 -3.13 7.35
C TRP A 72 -26.03 -4.29 6.40
N TYR A 73 -24.87 -4.24 5.74
CA TYR A 73 -24.41 -5.29 4.84
C TYR A 73 -24.21 -6.63 5.59
N GLU A 74 -23.77 -6.60 6.85
CA GLU A 74 -23.58 -7.82 7.67
C GLU A 74 -24.90 -8.49 8.05
N LYS A 75 -26.00 -7.72 8.10
CA LYS A 75 -27.34 -8.23 8.42
C LYS A 75 -28.05 -8.89 7.24
N LEU A 76 -27.47 -8.82 6.03
CA LEU A 76 -28.06 -9.42 4.84
C LEU A 76 -27.93 -10.95 4.84
N PRO A 77 -28.94 -11.66 4.28
CA PRO A 77 -28.85 -13.08 3.98
C PRO A 77 -27.62 -13.43 3.13
N PRO A 78 -27.00 -14.61 3.32
CA PRO A 78 -25.79 -15.01 2.59
C PRO A 78 -25.95 -15.00 1.06
N ASP A 79 -27.11 -15.43 0.56
CA ASP A 79 -27.42 -15.48 -0.88
C ASP A 79 -27.48 -14.08 -1.51
N VAL A 80 -28.04 -13.11 -0.78
CA VAL A 80 -28.10 -11.70 -1.20
C VAL A 80 -26.72 -11.06 -1.16
N LYS A 81 -25.91 -11.37 -0.12
CA LYS A 81 -24.52 -10.91 -0.03
C LYS A 81 -23.69 -11.38 -1.22
N GLU A 82 -23.80 -12.65 -1.58
CA GLU A 82 -23.10 -13.21 -2.72
C GLU A 82 -23.51 -12.53 -4.03
N GLU A 83 -24.79 -12.23 -4.21
CA GLU A 83 -25.28 -11.57 -5.42
C GLU A 83 -24.77 -10.12 -5.54
N ILE A 84 -24.79 -9.37 -4.43
CA ILE A 84 -24.18 -8.04 -4.37
C ILE A 84 -22.67 -8.13 -4.62
N GLN A 85 -21.98 -9.12 -4.05
CA GLN A 85 -20.55 -9.34 -4.31
C GLN A 85 -20.28 -9.66 -5.77
N ARG A 86 -21.16 -10.40 -6.46
CA ARG A 86 -21.03 -10.66 -7.90
C ARG A 86 -21.11 -9.37 -8.71
N VAL A 87 -22.06 -8.49 -8.39
CA VAL A 87 -22.20 -7.17 -9.06
C VAL A 87 -20.94 -6.33 -8.83
N VAL A 88 -20.50 -6.20 -7.59
CA VAL A 88 -19.30 -5.42 -7.23
C VAL A 88 -18.06 -6.03 -7.88
N LYS A 89 -17.90 -7.35 -7.85
CA LYS A 89 -16.77 -8.05 -8.49
C LYS A 89 -16.73 -7.80 -10.00
N ARG A 90 -17.89 -7.81 -10.68
CA ARG A 90 -17.99 -7.50 -12.12
C ARG A 90 -17.53 -6.07 -12.41
N LYS A 91 -17.88 -5.12 -11.54
CA LYS A 91 -17.45 -3.72 -11.68
C LYS A 91 -15.97 -3.55 -11.39
N LEU A 92 -15.46 -4.19 -10.34
CA LEU A 92 -14.04 -4.23 -10.03
C LEU A 92 -13.22 -4.79 -11.19
N GLN A 93 -13.72 -5.76 -11.96
CA GLN A 93 -13.04 -6.26 -13.16
C GLN A 93 -12.84 -5.22 -14.26
N THR A 94 -13.65 -4.16 -14.31
CA THR A 94 -13.54 -3.08 -15.30
C THR A 94 -12.51 -2.01 -14.94
N LEU A 95 -11.97 -2.05 -13.72
CA LEU A 95 -10.96 -1.10 -13.28
C LEU A 95 -9.63 -1.32 -13.99
N ASN A 96 -8.88 -0.23 -14.16
CA ASN A 96 -7.51 -0.28 -14.65
C ASN A 96 -6.57 -0.88 -13.57
N TRP A 97 -6.59 -2.20 -13.45
CA TRP A 97 -5.78 -2.94 -12.48
C TRP A 97 -4.29 -2.75 -12.69
N PHE A 98 -3.84 -2.46 -13.91
CA PHE A 98 -2.45 -2.12 -14.19
C PHE A 98 -2.05 -0.82 -13.47
N GLY A 99 -2.82 0.25 -13.67
CA GLY A 99 -2.60 1.55 -13.00
C GLY A 99 -2.67 1.43 -11.47
N ILE A 100 -3.66 0.69 -10.96
CA ILE A 100 -3.80 0.44 -9.52
C ILE A 100 -2.59 -0.33 -8.98
N THR A 101 -2.12 -1.36 -9.69
CA THR A 101 -0.96 -2.16 -9.28
C THR A 101 0.31 -1.33 -9.26
N ILE A 102 0.53 -0.46 -10.27
CA ILE A 102 1.64 0.51 -10.27
C ILE A 102 1.54 1.43 -9.06
N PHE A 103 0.36 2.00 -8.81
CA PHE A 103 0.16 2.94 -7.70
C PHE A 103 0.44 2.29 -6.34
N ILE A 104 -0.17 1.14 -6.05
CA ILE A 104 0.05 0.39 -4.80
C ILE A 104 1.54 0.03 -4.65
N SER A 105 2.16 -0.42 -5.74
CA SER A 105 3.58 -0.76 -5.76
C SER A 105 4.45 0.45 -5.47
N MET A 106 4.25 1.57 -6.18
CA MET A 106 5.01 2.79 -5.96
C MET A 106 4.83 3.29 -4.53
N LEU A 107 3.60 3.29 -3.99
CA LEU A 107 3.35 3.71 -2.61
C LEU A 107 4.11 2.85 -1.60
N THR A 108 3.98 1.53 -1.72
CA THR A 108 4.62 0.56 -0.81
C THR A 108 6.15 0.69 -0.85
N PHE A 109 6.73 0.70 -2.05
CA PHE A 109 8.18 0.72 -2.22
C PHE A 109 8.80 2.10 -2.00
N SER A 110 8.05 3.18 -2.21
CA SER A 110 8.46 4.54 -1.82
C SER A 110 8.61 4.64 -0.30
N THR A 111 7.60 4.17 0.44
CA THR A 111 7.60 4.24 1.91
C THR A 111 8.74 3.40 2.49
N ILE A 112 8.95 2.17 1.99
CA ILE A 112 10.06 1.36 2.49
C ILE A 112 11.42 1.90 2.06
N GLY A 113 11.53 2.41 0.83
CA GLY A 113 12.76 3.01 0.33
C GLY A 113 13.17 4.18 1.19
N PHE A 114 12.21 5.08 1.46
CA PHE A 114 12.39 6.22 2.36
C PHE A 114 12.85 5.80 3.76
N LEU A 115 12.15 4.84 4.37
CA LEU A 115 12.49 4.34 5.71
C LEU A 115 13.91 3.76 5.74
N CYS A 116 14.26 2.94 4.76
CA CYS A 116 15.56 2.32 4.64
C CYS A 116 16.68 3.37 4.47
N GLY A 117 16.50 4.34 3.56
CA GLY A 117 17.45 5.43 3.36
C GLY A 117 17.61 6.30 4.60
N PHE A 118 16.51 6.57 5.30
CA PHE A 118 16.52 7.37 6.53
C PHE A 118 17.25 6.68 7.69
N LEU A 119 17.13 5.36 7.82
CA LEU A 119 17.79 4.59 8.87
C LEU A 119 19.28 4.34 8.57
N ASN A 120 19.60 3.94 7.35
CA ASN A 120 20.95 3.53 6.97
C ASN A 120 21.89 4.69 6.60
N ARG A 121 21.36 5.91 6.37
CA ARG A 121 22.11 7.08 5.85
C ARG A 121 22.77 6.83 4.47
N ASP A 122 22.38 5.75 3.82
CA ASP A 122 22.82 5.32 2.50
C ASP A 122 21.63 4.72 1.76
N PHE A 123 21.59 4.91 0.44
CA PHE A 123 20.53 4.42 -0.44
C PHE A 123 21.04 3.38 -1.45
N THR A 124 22.35 3.11 -1.47
CA THR A 124 23.01 2.26 -2.50
C THR A 124 22.37 0.89 -2.64
N PHE A 125 22.06 0.24 -1.51
CA PHE A 125 21.50 -1.12 -1.48
C PHE A 125 19.99 -1.18 -1.20
N VAL A 126 19.27 -0.06 -1.29
CA VAL A 126 17.81 -0.02 -1.03
C VAL A 126 17.04 -0.92 -2.02
N GLY A 127 17.53 -1.05 -3.26
CA GLY A 127 16.97 -1.95 -4.27
C GLY A 127 16.97 -3.44 -3.88
N ILE A 128 17.78 -3.86 -2.88
CA ILE A 128 17.77 -5.24 -2.40
C ILE A 128 16.42 -5.60 -1.76
N LEU A 129 15.71 -4.62 -1.19
CA LEU A 129 14.39 -4.84 -0.61
C LEU A 129 13.35 -5.18 -1.68
N VAL A 130 13.47 -4.58 -2.87
CA VAL A 130 12.64 -4.93 -4.02
C VAL A 130 12.91 -6.38 -4.42
N LEU A 131 14.18 -6.77 -4.58
CA LEU A 131 14.55 -8.16 -4.91
C LEU A 131 14.06 -9.17 -3.87
N LEU A 132 14.26 -8.88 -2.58
CA LEU A 132 13.82 -9.75 -1.48
C LEU A 132 12.29 -9.89 -1.46
N SER A 133 11.54 -8.85 -1.82
CA SER A 133 10.09 -8.94 -1.94
C SER A 133 9.66 -9.93 -3.03
N PHE A 134 10.36 -9.97 -4.18
CA PHE A 134 10.07 -10.94 -5.24
C PHE A 134 10.41 -12.37 -4.84
N LEU A 135 11.43 -12.56 -4.00
CA LEU A 135 11.84 -13.88 -3.51
C LEU A 135 10.89 -14.44 -2.45
N VAL A 136 10.38 -13.59 -1.55
CA VAL A 136 9.65 -14.05 -0.35
C VAL A 136 8.15 -13.82 -0.43
N ASN A 137 7.71 -12.69 -1.01
CA ASN A 137 6.30 -12.31 -1.04
C ASN A 137 5.96 -11.62 -2.36
N ASN A 138 6.15 -12.34 -3.48
CA ASN A 138 5.99 -11.77 -4.81
C ASN A 138 4.56 -11.23 -5.01
N PRO A 139 4.37 -9.89 -5.01
CA PRO A 139 3.03 -9.31 -5.06
C PRO A 139 2.37 -9.59 -6.43
N VAL A 140 3.19 -9.77 -7.48
CA VAL A 140 2.71 -10.05 -8.84
C VAL A 140 2.15 -11.46 -8.98
N VAL A 141 2.61 -12.41 -8.16
CA VAL A 141 2.14 -13.81 -8.20
C VAL A 141 1.00 -14.05 -7.22
N ARG A 142 1.01 -13.36 -6.07
CA ARG A 142 0.07 -13.60 -4.97
C ARG A 142 -1.29 -12.94 -5.17
N PHE A 143 -1.34 -11.72 -5.71
CA PHE A 143 -2.61 -11.01 -5.87
C PHE A 143 -3.26 -11.36 -7.22
N PRO A 144 -4.51 -11.89 -7.24
CA PRO A 144 -5.15 -12.39 -8.47
C PRO A 144 -5.19 -11.37 -9.60
N HIS A 145 -5.43 -10.10 -9.26
CA HIS A 145 -5.51 -9.00 -10.24
C HIS A 145 -4.13 -8.59 -10.79
N ALA A 146 -3.06 -8.69 -9.98
CA ALA A 146 -1.70 -8.46 -10.44
C ALA A 146 -1.17 -9.64 -11.27
N LYS A 147 -1.60 -10.87 -10.94
CA LYS A 147 -1.26 -12.09 -11.68
C LYS A 147 -1.82 -12.07 -13.10
N ALA A 148 -2.99 -11.46 -13.29
CA ALA A 148 -3.65 -11.32 -14.59
C ALA A 148 -2.98 -10.32 -15.55
N LEU A 149 -2.00 -9.55 -15.09
CA LEU A 149 -1.29 -8.58 -15.93
C LEU A 149 -0.38 -9.26 -16.95
N ASP A 150 -0.22 -8.63 -18.12
CA ASP A 150 0.70 -9.07 -19.15
C ASP A 150 2.16 -8.97 -18.71
N LEU A 151 3.05 -9.73 -19.35
CA LEU A 151 4.47 -9.76 -19.00
C LEU A 151 5.11 -8.35 -19.04
N LEU A 152 4.78 -7.56 -20.06
CA LEU A 152 5.29 -6.19 -20.21
C LEU A 152 4.78 -5.27 -19.09
N GLN A 153 3.51 -5.41 -18.69
CA GLN A 153 2.93 -4.66 -17.58
C GLN A 153 3.61 -5.04 -16.25
N LYS A 154 3.87 -6.33 -16.03
CA LYS A 154 4.61 -6.81 -14.85
C LYS A 154 6.02 -6.24 -14.80
N ALA A 155 6.73 -6.21 -15.93
CA ALA A 155 8.06 -5.60 -16.03
C ALA A 155 8.01 -4.09 -15.70
N LEU A 156 7.03 -3.36 -16.22
CA LEU A 156 6.84 -1.94 -15.89
C LEU A 156 6.55 -1.71 -14.40
N VAL A 157 5.75 -2.57 -13.77
CA VAL A 157 5.50 -2.53 -12.32
C VAL A 157 6.82 -2.71 -11.56
N VAL A 158 7.64 -3.71 -11.93
CA VAL A 158 8.95 -3.95 -11.29
C VAL A 158 9.87 -2.73 -11.44
N LEU A 159 9.95 -2.15 -12.64
CA LEU A 159 10.74 -0.95 -12.89
C LEU A 159 10.25 0.24 -12.05
N ALA A 160 8.93 0.42 -11.93
CA ALA A 160 8.35 1.45 -11.08
C ALA A 160 8.67 1.23 -9.60
N GLN A 161 8.68 -0.03 -9.13
CA GLN A 161 9.08 -0.37 -7.75
C GLN A 161 10.53 0.02 -7.49
N PHE A 162 11.46 -0.35 -8.38
CA PHE A 162 12.87 0.06 -8.27
C PHE A 162 13.02 1.57 -8.29
N GLY A 163 12.40 2.24 -9.27
CA GLY A 163 12.47 3.70 -9.40
C GLY A 163 11.96 4.42 -8.15
N ALA A 164 10.78 4.02 -7.67
CA ALA A 164 10.18 4.55 -6.44
C ALA A 164 11.08 4.31 -5.22
N CYS A 165 11.58 3.09 -5.05
CA CYS A 165 12.39 2.72 -3.90
C CYS A 165 13.71 3.50 -3.85
N TYR A 166 14.40 3.63 -4.98
CA TYR A 166 15.64 4.41 -5.07
C TYR A 166 15.41 5.91 -4.88
N LEU A 167 14.40 6.48 -5.56
CA LEU A 167 14.10 7.91 -5.47
C LEU A 167 13.75 8.33 -4.03
N PHE A 168 12.89 7.56 -3.37
CA PHE A 168 12.50 7.86 -1.99
C PHE A 168 13.58 7.49 -0.98
N GLY A 169 14.38 6.47 -1.23
CA GLY A 169 15.58 6.18 -0.44
C GLY A 169 16.55 7.35 -0.45
N TYR A 170 16.79 7.95 -1.61
CA TYR A 170 17.59 9.17 -1.72
C TYR A 170 17.02 10.33 -0.88
N PHE A 171 15.71 10.57 -0.94
CA PHE A 171 15.06 11.58 -0.10
C PHE A 171 15.18 11.27 1.40
N GLY A 172 15.05 10.00 1.81
CA GLY A 172 15.26 9.56 3.19
C GLY A 172 16.66 9.90 3.70
N VAL A 173 17.69 9.66 2.88
CA VAL A 173 19.08 10.02 3.20
C VAL A 173 19.26 11.53 3.35
N ILE A 174 18.72 12.33 2.41
CA ILE A 174 18.80 13.80 2.49
C ILE A 174 18.18 14.31 3.80
N LEU A 175 16.98 13.84 4.13
CA LEU A 175 16.27 14.30 5.32
C LEU A 175 17.03 13.93 6.59
N ARG A 176 17.59 12.71 6.64
CA ARG A 176 18.40 12.27 7.76
C ARG A 176 19.65 13.12 7.95
N ARG A 177 20.37 13.42 6.87
CA ARG A 177 21.56 14.30 6.91
C ARG A 177 21.21 15.70 7.42
N LYS A 178 20.12 16.30 6.91
CA LYS A 178 19.64 17.62 7.39
C LYS A 178 19.32 17.61 8.89
N ARG A 179 18.69 16.56 9.39
CA ARG A 179 18.36 16.41 10.81
C ARG A 179 19.61 16.30 11.67
N ASP A 180 20.58 15.50 11.25
CA ASP A 180 21.83 15.31 11.98
C ASP A 180 22.66 16.61 12.02
N SER A 181 22.67 17.41 10.95
CA SER A 181 23.29 18.75 10.93
C SER A 181 22.64 19.73 11.92
N LYS A 182 21.30 19.78 11.97
CA LYS A 182 20.57 20.64 12.92
C LYS A 182 20.87 20.28 14.38
N HIS A 183 21.04 18.98 14.66
CA HIS A 183 21.33 18.52 16.02
C HIS A 183 22.71 19.00 16.49
N LEU A 184 23.71 18.94 15.61
CA LEU A 184 25.07 19.41 15.88
C LEU A 184 25.14 20.93 16.10
N GLU A 185 24.34 21.73 15.39
CA GLU A 185 24.24 23.18 15.63
C GLU A 185 23.61 23.51 16.98
N THR A 186 22.65 22.71 17.43
CA THR A 186 21.97 22.90 18.72
C THR A 186 22.90 22.56 19.88
N ASP A 187 23.66 21.46 19.78
CA ASP A 187 24.66 21.07 20.79
C ASP A 187 25.78 22.12 20.93
N LYS A 188 26.25 22.68 19.81
CA LYS A 188 27.26 23.76 19.84
C LYS A 188 26.76 25.03 20.54
N ARG A 189 25.49 25.41 20.35
CA ARG A 189 24.90 26.57 21.06
C ARG A 189 24.72 26.30 22.56
N GLY A 190 24.40 25.06 22.95
CA GLY A 190 24.30 24.67 24.36
C GLY A 190 25.63 24.68 25.11
N CYS A 191 26.75 24.38 24.45
CA CYS A 191 28.09 24.46 25.05
C CYS A 191 28.68 25.87 25.15
N SER A 192 28.11 26.87 24.48
CA SER A 192 28.64 28.25 24.46
C SER A 192 28.09 29.14 25.59
N ILE A 193 27.25 28.60 26.48
CA ILE A 193 26.62 29.33 27.61
C ILE A 193 27.23 28.86 28.96
N LYS A 194 28.52 28.52 28.98
CA LYS A 194 29.26 28.26 30.23
C LYS A 194 30.56 29.05 30.26
#